data_AF-A0A8K0QQK8-F1
#
_entry.id   AF-A0A8K0QQK8-F1
#
_cell.length_a   1.000
_cell.length_b   1.000
_cell.length_c   1.000
_cell.angle_alpha   90.00
_cell.angle_beta   90.00
_cell.angle_gamma   90.00
#
_symmetry.space_group_name_H-M   'P 1'
#
loop_
_entity.id
_entity.type
_entity.pdbx_description
1 polymer ?
#
loop_
_entity_poly.entity_id
_entity_poly.type
_entity_poly.pdbx_seq_one_letter_code
_entity_poly.pdbx_strand_id
1 'polypeptide(L)'
;MSDQPSATATTETNLPISPDTRLAASDHGIFKMEPSEALKLLSANVELLVRITGDVPPTPPPKSPTVPHMKGMQAEKENIARTHSEKSLIRMRQQAELEAKRLEAKHSSTAISHPDTLQSQCQNSSETVDGVQLKQSSTPMSPPGTHAPYIVVGADSQPINLQHGAITRKFYSKNEPPISINQYLMRLHQFCPMSTAVYLATSLYIHRLAVEERAIPVTRRNAHRLVLAGLRVAMKALEDLSYPHSKMAKVGGVSEAELARLEISFCFLAGFELVVGVERLQQHYESLKVVTSRQTIDDLEVPTLRLTRKPREQVQSAG
;
A
#
# COMPACT_ATOMS: atom_id res chain seq x y z
N MET A 1 42.69 -12.77 -66.20
CA MET A 1 41.32 -13.32 -66.23
C MET A 1 41.47 -14.82 -66.11
N SER A 2 41.13 -15.53 -65.04
CA SER A 2 40.57 -15.19 -63.73
C SER A 2 40.93 -16.36 -62.80
N ASP A 3 40.68 -16.14 -61.51
CA ASP A 3 41.17 -16.87 -60.35
C ASP A 3 40.88 -18.39 -60.23
N GLN A 4 41.78 -19.00 -59.45
CA GLN A 4 41.74 -20.23 -58.63
C GLN A 4 40.52 -20.30 -57.64
N PRO A 5 40.40 -21.26 -56.68
CA PRO A 5 40.64 -22.72 -56.65
C PRO A 5 39.61 -23.53 -55.78
N SER A 6 39.85 -24.84 -55.69
CA SER A 6 39.75 -25.79 -54.53
C SER A 6 38.68 -25.63 -53.43
N ALA A 7 37.88 -26.69 -53.25
CA ALA A 7 36.96 -26.89 -52.13
C ALA A 7 37.67 -27.47 -50.90
N THR A 8 37.52 -26.80 -49.74
CA THR A 8 37.95 -27.26 -48.42
C THR A 8 36.73 -27.51 -47.52
N ALA A 9 36.79 -28.61 -46.78
CA ALA A 9 35.78 -29.08 -45.84
C ALA A 9 35.59 -28.15 -44.63
N THR A 10 34.34 -28.00 -44.17
CA THR A 10 34.00 -27.42 -42.86
C THR A 10 33.31 -28.45 -42.00
N THR A 11 34.01 -28.85 -40.94
CA THR A 11 33.53 -29.66 -39.81
C THR A 11 32.60 -28.82 -38.94
N GLU A 12 31.34 -29.24 -38.77
CA GLU A 12 30.42 -28.64 -37.80
C GLU A 12 30.73 -29.16 -36.38
N THR A 13 31.30 -28.31 -35.55
CA THR A 13 31.43 -28.53 -34.10
C THR A 13 30.17 -28.04 -33.41
N ASN A 14 29.29 -28.98 -33.02
CA ASN A 14 28.08 -28.71 -32.25
C ASN A 14 28.42 -28.80 -30.75
N LEU A 15 28.58 -27.65 -30.09
CA LEU A 15 28.78 -27.54 -28.64
C LEU A 15 27.43 -27.44 -27.92
N PRO A 16 27.22 -28.15 -26.79
CA PRO A 16 25.95 -28.14 -26.08
C PRO A 16 25.74 -26.81 -25.34
N ILE A 17 24.61 -26.16 -25.60
CA ILE A 17 24.18 -24.92 -24.96
C ILE A 17 23.69 -25.23 -23.54
N SER A 18 24.42 -24.76 -22.52
CA SER A 18 24.01 -24.83 -21.12
C SER A 18 22.74 -24.01 -20.85
N PRO A 19 21.84 -24.45 -19.95
CA PRO A 19 20.54 -23.84 -19.71
C PRO A 19 20.58 -22.43 -19.07
N ASP A 20 21.73 -21.99 -18.55
CA ASP A 20 21.85 -20.70 -17.84
C ASP A 20 21.87 -19.47 -18.74
N THR A 21 22.04 -19.62 -20.06
CA THR A 21 22.15 -18.45 -20.96
C THR A 21 20.80 -17.82 -21.30
N ARG A 22 19.67 -18.49 -21.06
CA ARG A 22 18.33 -17.94 -21.38
C ARG A 22 17.85 -16.85 -20.42
N LEU A 23 18.42 -16.74 -19.22
CA LEU A 23 18.02 -15.71 -18.24
C LEU A 23 18.69 -14.36 -18.48
N ALA A 24 19.81 -14.30 -19.22
CA ALA A 24 20.54 -13.06 -19.46
C ALA A 24 20.00 -12.21 -20.64
N ALA A 25 19.17 -12.79 -21.51
CA ALA A 25 18.74 -12.15 -22.74
C ALA A 25 17.53 -11.20 -22.60
N SER A 26 16.73 -11.33 -21.53
CA SER A 26 15.55 -10.48 -21.26
C SER A 26 15.79 -9.40 -20.19
N ASP A 27 16.98 -9.39 -19.56
CA ASP A 27 17.22 -8.57 -18.37
C ASP A 27 17.55 -7.09 -18.68
N HIS A 28 17.93 -6.80 -19.92
CA HIS A 28 18.42 -5.48 -20.30
C HIS A 28 17.32 -4.45 -20.61
N GLY A 29 16.06 -4.86 -20.70
CA GLY A 29 14.97 -3.97 -21.11
C GLY A 29 14.55 -2.99 -20.00
N ILE A 30 14.35 -3.50 -18.79
CA ILE A 30 13.81 -2.72 -17.68
C ILE A 30 14.80 -1.67 -17.14
N PHE A 31 16.10 -2.04 -17.05
CA PHE A 31 17.14 -1.18 -16.49
C PHE A 31 17.66 -0.11 -17.47
N LYS A 32 17.39 -0.24 -18.77
CA LYS A 32 17.79 0.73 -19.79
C LYS A 32 16.65 1.67 -20.21
N MET A 33 15.45 1.46 -19.68
CA MET A 33 14.27 2.22 -20.05
C MET A 33 14.29 3.63 -19.43
N GLU A 34 14.03 4.62 -20.26
CA GLU A 34 13.84 6.01 -19.84
C GLU A 34 12.58 6.16 -18.97
N PRO A 35 12.60 6.99 -17.91
CA PRO A 35 11.43 7.16 -17.04
C PRO A 35 10.18 7.65 -17.80
N SER A 36 10.37 8.42 -18.87
CA SER A 36 9.27 8.90 -19.72
C SER A 36 8.56 7.77 -20.48
N GLU A 37 9.25 6.67 -20.78
CA GLU A 37 8.66 5.48 -21.40
C GLU A 37 7.85 4.69 -20.38
N ALA A 38 8.39 4.47 -19.18
CA ALA A 38 7.65 3.84 -18.08
C ALA A 38 6.40 4.63 -17.68
N LEU A 39 6.47 5.96 -17.73
CA LEU A 39 5.33 6.84 -17.53
C LEU A 39 4.23 6.61 -18.58
N LYS A 40 4.59 6.44 -19.86
CA LYS A 40 3.63 6.14 -20.92
C LYS A 40 2.97 4.78 -20.71
N LEU A 41 3.74 3.76 -20.28
CA LEU A 41 3.20 2.45 -19.94
C LEU A 41 2.21 2.53 -18.76
N LEU A 42 2.55 3.28 -17.71
CA LEU A 42 1.65 3.56 -16.60
C LEU A 42 0.36 4.24 -17.08
N SER A 43 0.48 5.27 -17.93
CA SER A 43 -0.66 5.99 -18.49
C SER A 43 -1.57 5.06 -19.28
N ALA A 44 -1.01 4.25 -20.18
CA ALA A 44 -1.76 3.32 -21.01
C ALA A 44 -2.48 2.26 -20.17
N ASN A 45 -1.81 1.74 -19.13
CA ASN A 45 -2.42 0.78 -18.19
C ASN A 45 -3.61 1.39 -17.45
N VAL A 46 -3.44 2.59 -16.88
CA VAL A 46 -4.52 3.26 -16.15
C VAL A 46 -5.69 3.57 -17.08
N GLU A 47 -5.42 4.04 -18.30
CA GLU A 47 -6.46 4.28 -19.30
C GLU A 47 -7.17 2.98 -19.72
N LEU A 48 -6.46 1.86 -19.84
CA LEU A 48 -7.07 0.56 -20.07
C LEU A 48 -8.03 0.17 -18.94
N LEU A 49 -7.57 0.28 -17.70
CA LEU A 49 -8.39 -0.06 -16.54
C LEU A 49 -9.65 0.81 -16.47
N VAL A 50 -9.54 2.09 -16.84
CA VAL A 50 -10.70 2.98 -16.99
C VAL A 50 -11.64 2.51 -18.11
N ARG A 51 -11.11 2.13 -19.28
CA ARG A 51 -11.92 1.62 -20.40
C ARG A 51 -12.66 0.32 -20.02
N ILE A 52 -11.99 -0.60 -19.34
CA ILE A 52 -12.55 -1.90 -18.89
C ILE A 52 -13.62 -1.69 -17.82
N THR A 53 -13.36 -0.83 -16.83
CA THR A 53 -14.30 -0.58 -15.73
C THR A 53 -15.56 0.14 -16.19
N GLY A 54 -15.44 1.02 -17.17
CA GLY A 54 -16.54 1.87 -17.64
C GLY A 54 -16.88 3.00 -16.65
N ASP A 55 -17.99 3.68 -16.92
CA ASP A 55 -18.49 4.77 -16.06
C ASP A 55 -19.42 4.19 -14.97
N VAL A 56 -18.83 3.70 -13.89
CA VAL A 56 -19.58 3.24 -12.72
C VAL A 56 -19.95 4.49 -11.89
N PRO A 57 -21.25 4.84 -11.76
CA PRO A 57 -21.63 5.96 -10.92
C PRO A 57 -21.18 5.67 -9.48
N PRO A 58 -20.63 6.66 -8.75
CA PRO A 58 -20.26 6.44 -7.37
C PRO A 58 -21.50 6.01 -6.61
N THR A 59 -21.49 4.79 -6.07
CA THR A 59 -22.60 4.28 -5.28
C THR A 59 -22.86 5.29 -4.16
N PRO A 60 -24.05 5.90 -4.11
CA PRO A 60 -24.34 6.90 -3.10
C PRO A 60 -24.13 6.27 -1.72
N PRO A 61 -23.55 7.01 -0.75
CA PRO A 61 -23.40 6.49 0.59
C PRO A 61 -24.79 6.07 1.11
N PRO A 62 -24.89 4.94 1.83
CA PRO A 62 -26.15 4.55 2.44
C PRO A 62 -26.65 5.71 3.31
N LYS A 63 -27.88 6.16 3.05
CA LYS A 63 -28.49 7.32 3.72
C LYS A 63 -28.74 7.09 5.21
N SER A 64 -28.64 5.85 5.65
CA SER A 64 -28.77 5.43 7.04
C SER A 64 -27.50 4.72 7.48
N PRO A 65 -26.92 5.01 8.67
CA PRO A 65 -25.98 4.07 9.27
C PRO A 65 -26.70 2.73 9.37
N THR A 66 -26.16 1.69 8.73
CA THR A 66 -26.63 0.33 8.97
C THR A 66 -26.33 0.05 10.43
N VAL A 67 -27.33 0.23 11.30
CA VAL A 67 -27.25 -0.24 12.68
C VAL A 67 -27.19 -1.76 12.54
N PRO A 68 -26.06 -2.43 12.82
CA PRO A 68 -26.02 -3.88 12.77
C PRO A 68 -27.12 -4.36 13.71
N HIS A 69 -28.08 -5.10 13.18
CA HIS A 69 -29.22 -5.58 13.95
C HIS A 69 -28.67 -6.63 14.92
N MET A 70 -28.32 -6.23 16.14
CA MET A 70 -27.63 -7.04 17.16
C MET A 70 -28.50 -8.17 17.74
N LYS A 71 -29.63 -8.53 17.13
CA LYS A 71 -30.59 -9.50 17.68
C LYS A 71 -29.98 -10.89 17.95
N GLY A 72 -28.85 -11.24 17.33
CA GLY A 72 -28.10 -12.47 17.61
C GLY A 72 -26.99 -12.35 18.66
N MET A 73 -26.44 -11.14 18.86
CA MET A 73 -25.31 -10.91 19.78
C MET A 73 -25.72 -10.91 21.25
N GLN A 74 -26.96 -10.53 21.59
CA GLN A 74 -27.44 -10.63 22.97
C GLN A 74 -27.55 -12.09 23.43
N ALA A 75 -28.05 -12.99 22.59
CA ALA A 75 -28.15 -14.42 22.90
C ALA A 75 -26.76 -15.08 23.03
N GLU A 76 -25.81 -14.67 22.19
CA GLU A 76 -24.42 -15.12 22.27
C GLU A 76 -23.70 -14.56 23.51
N LYS A 77 -23.93 -13.29 23.85
CA LYS A 77 -23.40 -12.64 25.07
C LYS A 77 -23.97 -13.24 26.35
N GLU A 78 -25.25 -13.61 26.36
CA GLU A 78 -25.87 -14.35 27.46
C GLU A 78 -25.33 -15.78 27.57
N ASN A 79 -24.99 -16.43 26.45
CA ASN A 79 -24.32 -17.73 26.49
C ASN A 79 -22.88 -17.61 27.02
N ILE A 80 -22.10 -16.61 26.59
CA ILE A 80 -20.73 -16.38 27.06
C ILE A 80 -20.72 -16.02 28.56
N ALA A 81 -21.68 -15.24 29.04
CA ALA A 81 -21.84 -14.94 30.47
C ALA A 81 -22.14 -16.20 31.30
N ARG A 82 -22.83 -17.20 30.72
CA ARG A 82 -23.06 -18.50 31.39
C ARG A 82 -21.82 -19.41 31.38
N THR A 83 -20.86 -19.21 30.48
CA THR A 83 -19.67 -20.06 30.37
C THR A 83 -18.61 -19.68 31.41
N HIS A 84 -18.83 -20.02 32.69
CA HIS A 84 -17.84 -20.19 33.78
C HIS A 84 -16.68 -19.18 33.97
N SER A 85 -16.66 -18.04 33.27
CA SER A 85 -15.57 -17.06 33.24
C SER A 85 -15.44 -16.33 34.57
N GLU A 86 -16.57 -15.94 35.20
CA GLU A 86 -16.56 -15.33 36.54
C GLU A 86 -15.99 -16.29 37.60
N LYS A 87 -16.35 -17.57 37.55
CA LYS A 87 -15.80 -18.58 38.47
C LYS A 87 -14.30 -18.79 38.25
N SER A 88 -13.83 -18.69 37.01
CA SER A 88 -12.41 -18.80 36.68
C SER A 88 -11.60 -17.57 37.12
N LEU A 89 -12.15 -16.36 36.95
CA LEU A 89 -11.51 -15.10 37.35
C LEU A 89 -11.46 -14.92 38.87
N ILE A 90 -12.55 -15.25 39.58
CA ILE A 90 -12.57 -15.23 41.05
C ILE A 90 -11.55 -16.23 41.61
N ARG A 91 -11.44 -17.42 40.99
CA ARG A 91 -10.47 -18.44 41.40
C ARG A 91 -9.02 -18.00 41.15
N MET A 92 -8.74 -17.39 40.00
CA MET A 92 -7.40 -16.83 39.73
C MET A 92 -7.05 -15.70 40.71
N ARG A 93 -8.00 -14.82 41.02
CA ARG A 93 -7.78 -13.74 42.00
C ARG A 93 -7.50 -14.28 43.40
N GLN A 94 -8.26 -15.28 43.84
CA GLN A 94 -8.03 -15.93 45.14
C GLN A 94 -6.68 -16.64 45.21
N GLN A 95 -6.24 -17.28 44.11
CA GLN A 95 -4.90 -17.88 44.04
C GLN A 95 -3.80 -16.82 44.13
N ALA A 96 -3.95 -15.69 43.42
CA ALA A 96 -2.98 -14.60 43.47
C ALA A 96 -2.88 -13.96 44.87
N GLU A 97 -4.01 -13.77 45.56
CA GLU A 97 -4.03 -13.23 46.92
C GLU A 97 -3.41 -14.19 47.96
N LEU A 98 -3.63 -15.50 47.81
CA LEU A 98 -2.99 -16.51 48.66
C LEU A 98 -1.48 -16.57 48.45
N GLU A 99 -1.03 -16.44 47.21
CA GLU A 99 0.40 -16.42 46.87
C GLU A 99 1.09 -15.16 47.39
N ALA A 100 0.44 -13.99 47.27
CA ALA A 100 0.92 -12.74 47.86
C ALA A 100 1.07 -12.83 49.39
N LYS A 101 0.05 -13.35 50.10
CA LYS A 101 0.13 -13.57 51.56
C LYS A 101 1.24 -14.56 51.95
N ARG A 102 1.49 -15.58 51.12
CA ARG A 102 2.56 -16.56 51.35
C ARG A 102 3.96 -15.95 51.16
N LEU A 103 4.09 -14.97 50.26
CA LEU A 103 5.34 -14.21 50.07
C LEU A 103 5.56 -13.23 51.22
N GLU A 104 4.53 -12.55 51.70
CA GLU A 104 4.61 -11.67 52.88
C GLU A 104 5.02 -12.44 54.15
N ALA A 105 4.45 -13.63 54.38
CA ALA A 105 4.78 -14.47 55.53
C ALA A 105 6.24 -15.00 55.50
N LYS A 106 6.85 -15.12 54.31
CA LYS A 106 8.27 -15.50 54.16
C LYS A 106 9.23 -14.33 54.43
N HIS A 107 8.79 -13.08 54.23
CA HIS A 107 9.58 -11.89 54.53
C HIS A 107 9.61 -11.53 56.02
N SER A 108 8.61 -11.97 56.81
CA SER A 108 8.54 -11.71 58.26
C SER A 108 9.40 -12.64 59.13
N SER A 109 10.03 -13.69 58.58
CA SER A 109 10.74 -14.71 59.37
C SER A 109 12.29 -14.64 59.33
N THR A 110 12.88 -13.55 58.82
CA THR A 110 14.37 -13.43 58.72
C THR A 110 14.90 -12.13 59.34
N ALA A 111 14.47 -11.78 60.56
CA ALA A 111 15.01 -10.65 61.30
C ALA A 111 15.20 -10.94 62.80
N ILE A 112 16.35 -11.56 63.13
CA ILE A 112 17.02 -11.58 64.46
C ILE A 112 18.52 -11.68 64.10
N SER A 113 19.49 -10.83 64.45
CA SER A 113 19.74 -10.02 65.66
C SER A 113 20.90 -9.01 65.47
N HIS A 114 20.85 -7.94 66.28
CA HIS A 114 21.91 -7.07 66.83
C HIS A 114 22.01 -5.60 66.34
N PRO A 115 21.86 -4.62 67.26
CA PRO A 115 22.19 -3.22 67.05
C PRO A 115 23.56 -2.88 67.66
N ASP A 116 24.36 -2.03 67.01
CA ASP A 116 25.13 -1.03 67.75
C ASP A 116 25.71 0.10 66.88
N THR A 117 25.79 1.24 67.55
CA THR A 117 26.15 2.60 67.14
C THR A 117 27.54 2.74 66.53
N LEU A 118 27.71 3.53 65.46
CA LEU A 118 28.67 4.65 65.35
C LEU A 118 28.67 5.29 63.95
N GLN A 119 28.79 6.61 63.98
CA GLN A 119 28.76 7.58 62.90
C GLN A 119 30.06 7.49 62.06
N SER A 120 29.96 7.31 60.74
CA SER A 120 31.08 7.56 59.83
C SER A 120 30.57 8.07 58.48
N GLN A 121 31.05 9.26 58.13
CA GLN A 121 30.89 9.90 56.83
C GLN A 121 31.63 9.09 55.77
N CYS A 122 31.00 8.79 54.63
CA CYS A 122 31.67 8.44 53.38
C CYS A 122 30.84 8.92 52.18
N GLN A 123 31.22 10.09 51.68
CA GLN A 123 31.36 10.51 50.27
C GLN A 123 30.41 9.89 49.23
N ASN A 124 29.48 10.72 48.73
CA ASN A 124 28.87 10.55 47.41
C ASN A 124 29.94 10.75 46.32
N SER A 125 30.42 9.66 45.72
CA SER A 125 31.14 9.72 44.45
C SER A 125 30.13 9.96 43.32
N SER A 126 30.00 11.22 42.93
CA SER A 126 29.39 11.60 41.65
C SER A 126 30.39 11.26 40.54
N GLU A 127 30.20 10.14 39.83
CA GLU A 127 30.92 9.92 38.58
C GLU A 127 30.34 10.84 37.50
N THR A 128 31.18 11.75 37.03
CA THR A 128 30.91 12.60 35.87
C THR A 128 31.51 11.94 34.64
N VAL A 129 30.68 11.64 33.63
CA VAL A 129 31.16 11.46 32.25
C VAL A 129 30.27 12.32 31.35
N ASP A 130 30.90 13.29 30.68
CA ASP A 130 30.36 14.18 29.63
C ASP A 130 29.09 15.00 29.94
N GLY A 131 29.09 15.72 31.08
CA GLY A 131 28.41 17.02 31.18
C GLY A 131 26.87 17.03 31.28
N VAL A 132 26.19 15.90 31.48
CA VAL A 132 24.72 15.86 31.70
C VAL A 132 24.37 15.21 33.04
N GLN A 133 23.68 15.95 33.91
CA GLN A 133 23.17 15.43 35.19
C GLN A 133 21.94 14.53 34.96
N LEU A 134 22.10 13.21 35.08
CA LEU A 134 20.99 12.27 35.11
C LEU A 134 20.44 12.14 36.54
N LYS A 135 19.22 12.63 36.76
CA LYS A 135 18.49 12.41 38.01
C LYS A 135 18.06 10.95 38.09
N GLN A 136 18.75 10.13 38.89
CA GLN A 136 18.28 8.79 39.22
C GLN A 136 17.00 8.88 40.05
N SER A 137 15.85 8.64 39.43
CA SER A 137 14.60 8.38 40.14
C SER A 137 14.62 6.93 40.62
N SER A 138 14.96 6.71 41.89
CA SER A 138 14.74 5.44 42.57
C SER A 138 13.23 5.22 42.74
N THR A 139 12.62 4.55 41.77
CA THR A 139 11.31 3.91 41.95
C THR A 139 11.54 2.42 42.23
N PRO A 140 10.88 1.81 43.24
CA PRO A 140 11.06 0.40 43.52
C PRO A 140 10.58 -0.45 42.34
N MET A 141 11.46 -1.34 41.85
CA MET A 141 11.14 -2.35 40.85
C MET A 141 9.93 -3.19 41.28
N SER A 142 8.83 -3.06 40.55
CA SER A 142 7.74 -4.04 40.56
C SER A 142 8.12 -5.21 39.63
N PRO A 143 7.71 -6.46 39.94
CA PRO A 143 8.07 -7.64 39.14
C PRO A 143 7.49 -7.53 37.71
N PRO A 144 8.05 -8.25 36.73
CA PRO A 144 7.71 -8.06 35.32
C PRO A 144 6.24 -8.43 35.10
N GLY A 145 5.40 -7.41 34.95
CA GLY A 145 4.01 -7.57 34.56
C GLY A 145 3.94 -8.18 33.17
N THR A 146 3.30 -9.34 33.08
CA THR A 146 2.77 -9.93 31.86
C THR A 146 2.24 -8.83 30.93
N HIS A 147 2.82 -8.74 29.72
CA HIS A 147 2.41 -7.80 28.68
C HIS A 147 0.88 -7.78 28.59
N ALA A 148 0.27 -6.65 28.93
CA ALA A 148 -1.14 -6.46 28.63
C ALA A 148 -1.30 -6.66 27.11
N PRO A 149 -2.31 -7.42 26.64
CA PRO A 149 -2.56 -7.54 25.21
C PRO A 149 -2.73 -6.12 24.67
N TYR A 150 -1.97 -5.77 23.62
CA TYR A 150 -2.17 -4.49 22.94
C TYR A 150 -3.61 -4.47 22.43
N ILE A 151 -4.45 -3.67 23.09
CA ILE A 151 -5.82 -3.45 22.69
C ILE A 151 -5.75 -2.66 21.39
N VAL A 152 -5.94 -3.34 20.25
CA VAL A 152 -6.20 -2.67 18.97
C VAL A 152 -7.56 -1.99 19.12
N VAL A 153 -7.54 -0.72 19.54
CA VAL A 153 -8.74 0.09 19.69
C VAL A 153 -9.41 0.20 18.32
N GLY A 154 -10.53 -0.53 18.15
CA GLY A 154 -11.34 -0.49 16.94
C GLY A 154 -11.18 -1.66 15.97
N ALA A 155 -10.54 -2.78 16.37
CA ALA A 155 -10.38 -4.00 15.56
C ALA A 155 -11.68 -4.47 14.86
N ASP A 156 -12.85 -4.15 15.43
CA ASP A 156 -14.16 -4.49 14.87
C ASP A 156 -15.16 -3.31 14.84
N SER A 157 -14.67 -2.07 14.88
CA SER A 157 -15.55 -0.90 15.09
C SER A 157 -16.53 -0.64 13.94
N GLN A 158 -16.25 -1.16 12.74
CA GLN A 158 -17.14 -1.13 11.56
C GLN A 158 -16.89 -2.37 10.69
N PRO A 159 -17.91 -2.88 9.98
CA PRO A 159 -17.72 -3.99 9.04
C PRO A 159 -16.67 -3.62 7.98
N ILE A 160 -15.80 -4.57 7.64
CA ILE A 160 -14.66 -4.40 6.71
C ILE A 160 -15.05 -3.70 5.41
N ASN A 161 -16.22 -4.05 4.85
CA ASN A 161 -16.75 -3.46 3.63
C ASN A 161 -17.05 -1.95 3.75
N LEU A 162 -17.45 -1.49 4.94
CA LEU A 162 -17.74 -0.07 5.18
C LEU A 162 -16.46 0.74 5.37
N GLN A 163 -15.46 0.16 6.05
CA GLN A 163 -14.13 0.77 6.19
C GLN A 163 -13.47 0.90 4.81
N HIS A 164 -13.48 -0.19 4.04
CA HIS A 164 -12.96 -0.24 2.68
C HIS A 164 -13.66 0.78 1.75
N GLY A 165 -14.99 0.87 1.83
CA GLY A 165 -15.75 1.89 1.12
C GLY A 165 -15.40 3.32 1.53
N ALA A 166 -15.09 3.57 2.80
CA ALA A 166 -14.71 4.90 3.27
C ALA A 166 -13.33 5.34 2.76
N ILE A 167 -12.41 4.40 2.63
CA ILE A 167 -11.05 4.61 2.11
C ILE A 167 -11.11 4.84 0.59
N THR A 168 -11.79 3.96 -0.17
CA THR A 168 -11.89 4.09 -1.63
C THR A 168 -12.55 5.40 -2.05
N ARG A 169 -13.56 5.89 -1.31
CA ARG A 169 -14.20 7.20 -1.55
C ARG A 169 -13.23 8.39 -1.54
N LYS A 170 -12.08 8.31 -0.86
CA LYS A 170 -11.09 9.40 -0.82
C LYS A 170 -10.44 9.66 -2.18
N PHE A 171 -10.41 8.65 -3.05
CA PHE A 171 -9.86 8.77 -4.40
C PHE A 171 -10.85 9.36 -5.40
N TYR A 172 -12.14 9.45 -5.11
CA TYR A 172 -13.12 9.95 -6.08
C TYR A 172 -13.20 11.48 -6.08
N SER A 173 -12.96 12.07 -7.25
CA SER A 173 -13.23 13.48 -7.51
C SER A 173 -14.73 13.73 -7.69
N LYS A 174 -15.17 14.95 -7.40
CA LYS A 174 -16.56 15.39 -7.64
C LYS A 174 -16.92 15.29 -9.13
N ASN A 175 -16.03 15.75 -9.99
CA ASN A 175 -16.15 15.68 -11.45
C ASN A 175 -14.89 15.01 -12.02
N GLU A 176 -14.97 14.49 -13.25
CA GLU A 176 -13.79 14.06 -14.00
C GLU A 176 -12.85 15.26 -14.22
N PRO A 177 -11.54 15.13 -13.90
CA PRO A 177 -10.58 16.16 -14.22
C PRO A 177 -10.48 16.39 -15.74
N PRO A 178 -10.40 17.65 -16.22
CA PRO A 178 -10.39 17.96 -17.66
C PRO A 178 -9.05 17.62 -18.34
N ILE A 179 -8.02 17.25 -17.58
CA ILE A 179 -6.69 16.88 -18.06
C ILE A 179 -6.62 15.36 -18.23
N SER A 180 -6.01 14.86 -19.31
CA SER A 180 -5.83 13.40 -19.46
C SER A 180 -4.84 12.83 -18.44
N ILE A 181 -4.88 11.52 -18.20
CA ILE A 181 -3.93 10.86 -17.31
C ILE A 181 -2.50 11.04 -17.81
N ASN A 182 -2.27 10.90 -19.12
CA ASN A 182 -0.96 11.11 -19.72
C ASN A 182 -0.43 12.53 -19.46
N GLN A 183 -1.24 13.56 -19.74
CA GLN A 183 -0.85 14.95 -19.54
C GLN A 183 -0.58 15.27 -18.07
N TYR A 184 -1.39 14.70 -17.16
CA TYR A 184 -1.20 14.85 -15.72
C TYR A 184 0.11 14.22 -15.23
N LEU A 185 0.41 13.02 -15.72
CA LEU A 185 1.67 12.33 -15.46
C LEU A 185 2.88 13.09 -16.03
N MET A 186 2.79 13.59 -17.26
CA MET A 186 3.85 14.40 -17.88
C MET A 186 4.14 15.67 -17.07
N ARG A 187 3.10 16.35 -16.57
CA ARG A 187 3.24 17.47 -15.64
C ARG A 187 3.97 17.04 -14.36
N LEU A 188 3.58 15.92 -13.75
CA LEU A 188 4.25 15.41 -12.55
C LEU A 188 5.73 15.13 -12.82
N HIS A 189 6.05 14.47 -13.93
CA HIS A 189 7.43 14.18 -14.34
C HIS A 189 8.26 15.43 -14.59
N GLN A 190 7.67 16.47 -15.21
CA GLN A 190 8.37 17.73 -15.49
C GLN A 190 8.83 18.46 -14.22
N PHE A 191 8.01 18.48 -13.17
CA PHE A 191 8.32 19.23 -11.94
C PHE A 191 8.88 18.36 -10.80
N CYS A 192 8.58 17.06 -10.84
CA CYS A 192 8.98 16.03 -9.89
C CYS A 192 9.42 14.77 -10.68
N PRO A 193 10.56 14.80 -11.37
CA PRO A 193 11.04 13.63 -12.10
C PRO A 193 11.29 12.47 -11.13
N MET A 194 10.74 11.32 -11.47
CA MET A 194 10.85 10.08 -10.71
C MET A 194 11.59 9.03 -11.54
N SER A 195 12.20 8.07 -10.86
CA SER A 195 12.85 6.93 -11.52
C SER A 195 11.85 6.03 -12.26
N THR A 196 12.36 5.30 -13.25
CA THR A 196 11.63 4.27 -14.00
C THR A 196 10.93 3.26 -13.07
N ALA A 197 11.63 2.86 -12.00
CA ALA A 197 11.11 1.93 -10.99
C ALA A 197 9.83 2.45 -10.31
N VAL A 198 9.77 3.74 -9.97
CA VAL A 198 8.60 4.36 -9.33
C VAL A 198 7.36 4.32 -10.22
N TYR A 199 7.51 4.61 -11.52
CA TYR A 199 6.38 4.55 -12.47
C TYR A 199 5.87 3.11 -12.66
N LEU A 200 6.79 2.15 -12.83
CA LEU A 200 6.43 0.75 -12.98
C LEU A 200 5.80 0.17 -11.71
N ALA A 201 6.37 0.46 -10.54
CA ALA A 201 5.83 0.03 -9.26
C ALA A 201 4.45 0.62 -9.00
N THR A 202 4.23 1.89 -9.35
CA THR A 202 2.90 2.50 -9.28
C THR A 202 1.90 1.75 -10.16
N SER A 203 2.30 1.39 -11.38
CA SER A 203 1.47 0.61 -12.31
C SER A 203 1.12 -0.76 -11.70
N LEU A 204 2.11 -1.41 -11.09
CA LEU A 204 1.95 -2.70 -10.41
C LEU A 204 1.00 -2.60 -9.21
N TYR A 205 1.15 -1.57 -8.37
CA TYR A 205 0.25 -1.36 -7.22
C TYR A 205 -1.19 -1.13 -7.68
N ILE A 206 -1.40 -0.28 -8.68
CA ILE A 206 -2.75 -0.03 -9.21
C ILE A 206 -3.33 -1.30 -9.84
N HIS A 207 -2.52 -2.06 -10.59
CA HIS A 207 -2.96 -3.34 -11.16
C HIS A 207 -3.37 -4.33 -10.06
N ARG A 208 -2.56 -4.47 -9.01
CA ARG A 208 -2.87 -5.35 -7.88
C ARG A 208 -4.17 -4.95 -7.21
N LEU A 209 -4.34 -3.67 -6.91
CA LEU A 209 -5.55 -3.13 -6.28
C LEU A 209 -6.81 -3.26 -7.16
N ALA A 210 -6.68 -3.10 -8.48
CA ALA A 210 -7.82 -3.08 -9.39
C ALA A 210 -8.22 -4.47 -9.89
N VAL A 211 -7.23 -5.32 -10.19
CA VAL A 211 -7.42 -6.58 -10.93
C VAL A 211 -7.29 -7.79 -10.01
N GLU A 212 -6.20 -7.87 -9.23
CA GLU A 212 -5.91 -9.03 -8.38
C GLU A 212 -6.82 -9.04 -7.15
N GLU A 213 -6.79 -7.96 -6.37
CA GLU A 213 -7.54 -7.82 -5.11
C GLU A 213 -8.98 -7.31 -5.33
N ARG A 214 -9.23 -6.66 -6.48
CA ARG A 214 -10.51 -5.98 -6.79
C ARG A 214 -10.95 -5.02 -5.69
N ALA A 215 -9.97 -4.41 -5.01
CA ALA A 215 -10.17 -3.47 -3.92
C ALA A 215 -10.80 -2.16 -4.39
N ILE A 216 -10.43 -1.66 -5.58
CA ILE A 216 -10.97 -0.40 -6.10
C ILE A 216 -11.16 -0.47 -7.62
N PRO A 217 -12.37 -0.19 -8.14
CA PRO A 217 -12.56 -0.05 -9.59
C PRO A 217 -11.94 1.26 -10.07
N VAL A 218 -11.13 1.22 -11.13
CA VAL A 218 -10.45 2.40 -11.66
C VAL A 218 -11.38 3.11 -12.65
N THR A 219 -11.72 4.36 -12.36
CA THR A 219 -12.68 5.16 -13.14
C THR A 219 -12.07 6.51 -13.49
N ARG A 220 -12.68 7.19 -14.47
CA ARG A 220 -12.31 8.56 -14.87
C ARG A 220 -12.29 9.55 -13.69
N ARG A 221 -13.11 9.30 -12.67
CA ARG A 221 -13.25 10.18 -11.50
C ARG A 221 -12.21 9.93 -10.41
N ASN A 222 -11.58 8.75 -10.38
CA ASN A 222 -10.61 8.42 -9.34
C ASN A 222 -9.17 8.21 -9.82
N ALA A 223 -8.96 7.98 -11.12
CA ALA A 223 -7.67 7.63 -11.70
C ALA A 223 -6.55 8.63 -11.36
N HIS A 224 -6.79 9.95 -11.51
CA HIS A 224 -5.76 10.96 -11.22
C HIS A 224 -5.29 10.95 -9.77
N ARG A 225 -6.23 10.80 -8.83
CA ARG A 225 -5.93 10.78 -7.39
C ARG A 225 -5.25 9.48 -6.99
N LEU A 226 -5.66 8.37 -7.60
CA LEU A 226 -5.06 7.05 -7.38
C LEU A 226 -3.60 7.04 -7.87
N VAL A 227 -3.36 7.57 -9.07
CA VAL A 227 -2.01 7.71 -9.64
C VAL A 227 -1.14 8.64 -8.80
N LEU A 228 -1.65 9.79 -8.38
CA LEU A 228 -0.91 10.72 -7.51
C LEU A 228 -0.47 10.06 -6.20
N ALA A 229 -1.40 9.34 -5.55
CA ALA A 229 -1.13 8.62 -4.31
C ALA A 229 -0.13 7.48 -4.52
N GLY A 230 -0.33 6.68 -5.58
CA GLY A 230 0.56 5.57 -5.92
C GLY A 230 1.98 6.02 -6.21
N LEU A 231 2.16 7.10 -7.00
CA LEU A 231 3.47 7.70 -7.24
C LEU A 231 4.12 8.21 -5.96
N ARG A 232 3.33 8.88 -5.10
CA ARG A 232 3.84 9.38 -3.82
C ARG A 232 4.34 8.26 -2.92
N VAL A 233 3.56 7.18 -2.80
CA VAL A 233 3.91 6.03 -1.98
C VAL A 233 5.09 5.27 -2.58
N ALA A 234 5.10 5.01 -3.89
CA ALA A 234 6.18 4.32 -4.59
C ALA A 234 7.51 5.08 -4.49
N MET A 235 7.51 6.41 -4.68
CA MET A 235 8.69 7.26 -4.50
C MET A 235 9.26 7.12 -3.09
N LYS A 236 8.41 7.16 -2.06
CA LYS A 236 8.84 7.02 -0.66
C LYS A 236 9.34 5.61 -0.31
N ALA A 237 8.88 4.59 -1.04
CA ALA A 237 9.24 3.21 -0.78
C ALA A 237 10.53 2.77 -1.51
N LEU A 238 10.81 3.36 -2.67
CA LEU A 238 11.85 2.88 -3.60
C LEU A 238 13.03 3.85 -3.77
N GLU A 239 12.84 5.14 -3.51
CA GLU A 239 13.90 6.15 -3.68
C GLU A 239 14.46 6.58 -2.32
N ASP A 240 15.78 6.77 -2.25
CA ASP A 240 16.45 7.26 -1.04
C ASP A 240 16.04 8.69 -0.68
N LEU A 241 15.72 9.50 -1.70
CA LEU A 241 15.30 10.89 -1.55
C LEU A 241 13.91 11.07 -2.15
N SER A 242 12.99 11.61 -1.37
CA SER A 242 11.64 11.95 -1.83
C SER A 242 11.43 13.46 -1.88
N TYR A 243 10.61 13.93 -2.81
CA TYR A 243 10.29 15.36 -2.89
C TYR A 243 9.53 15.83 -1.63
N PRO A 244 9.70 17.10 -1.23
CA PRO A 244 8.92 17.69 -0.15
C PRO A 244 7.41 17.55 -0.40
N HIS A 245 6.66 17.28 0.67
CA HIS A 245 5.22 17.03 0.60
C HIS A 245 4.46 18.19 -0.04
N SER A 246 4.82 19.42 0.34
CA SER A 246 4.25 20.67 -0.21
C SER A 246 4.48 20.82 -1.72
N LYS A 247 5.67 20.47 -2.21
CA LYS A 247 5.99 20.50 -3.64
C LYS A 247 5.13 19.49 -4.40
N MET A 248 5.05 18.25 -3.92
CA MET A 248 4.25 17.20 -4.57
C MET A 248 2.76 17.56 -4.59
N ALA A 249 2.23 18.11 -3.49
CA ALA A 249 0.84 18.56 -3.40
C ALA A 249 0.54 19.68 -4.41
N LYS A 250 1.42 20.69 -4.49
CA LYS A 250 1.31 21.81 -5.43
C LYS A 250 1.35 21.35 -6.89
N VAL A 251 2.30 20.48 -7.24
CA VAL A 251 2.39 19.93 -8.61
C VAL A 251 1.18 19.05 -8.93
N GLY A 252 0.77 18.20 -7.98
CA GLY A 252 -0.41 17.32 -8.10
C GLY A 252 -1.75 18.05 -8.10
N GLY A 253 -1.79 19.35 -7.75
CA GLY A 253 -3.01 20.16 -7.78
C GLY A 253 -3.97 19.85 -6.63
N VAL A 254 -3.44 19.43 -5.47
CA VAL A 254 -4.21 19.11 -4.26
C VAL A 254 -3.67 19.87 -3.05
N SER A 255 -4.46 19.97 -2.00
CA SER A 255 -3.95 20.50 -0.71
C SER A 255 -3.00 19.49 -0.04
N GLU A 256 -2.09 19.96 0.82
CA GLU A 256 -1.17 19.07 1.55
C GLU A 256 -1.90 18.06 2.44
N ALA A 257 -2.97 18.50 3.11
CA ALA A 257 -3.83 17.64 3.92
C ALA A 257 -4.58 16.60 3.08
N GLU A 258 -4.92 16.93 1.84
CA GLU A 258 -5.52 15.98 0.91
C GLU A 258 -4.52 14.98 0.38
N LEU A 259 -3.31 15.41 0.00
CA LEU A 259 -2.23 14.50 -0.39
C LEU A 259 -1.90 13.52 0.74
N ALA A 260 -1.81 13.99 1.98
CA ALA A 260 -1.57 13.14 3.15
C ALA A 260 -2.68 12.10 3.32
N ARG A 261 -3.95 12.49 3.18
CA ARG A 261 -5.08 11.55 3.25
C ARG A 261 -5.06 10.52 2.12
N LEU A 262 -4.73 10.94 0.90
CA LEU A 262 -4.63 10.05 -0.25
C LEU A 262 -3.50 9.03 -0.06
N GLU A 263 -2.35 9.47 0.43
CA GLU A 263 -1.20 8.62 0.72
C GLU A 263 -1.54 7.56 1.78
N ILE A 264 -2.08 7.98 2.92
CA ILE A 264 -2.51 7.07 4.00
C ILE A 264 -3.55 6.08 3.47
N SER A 265 -4.55 6.56 2.73
CA SER A 265 -5.61 5.72 2.15
C SER A 265 -5.03 4.67 1.20
N PHE A 266 -4.01 5.03 0.42
CA PHE A 266 -3.38 4.13 -0.54
C PHE A 266 -2.60 3.03 0.19
N CYS A 267 -1.84 3.38 1.23
CA CYS A 267 -1.12 2.40 2.04
C CYS A 267 -2.06 1.38 2.70
N PHE A 268 -3.22 1.83 3.21
CA PHE A 268 -4.24 0.93 3.76
C PHE A 268 -4.86 0.02 2.71
N LEU A 269 -5.19 0.54 1.51
CA LEU A 269 -5.68 -0.30 0.42
C LEU A 269 -4.63 -1.33 0.00
N ALA A 270 -3.36 -0.94 -0.06
CA ALA A 270 -2.25 -1.80 -0.45
C ALA A 270 -1.80 -2.77 0.67
N GLY A 271 -2.46 -2.77 1.84
CA GLY A 271 -2.07 -3.61 2.97
C GLY A 271 -0.65 -3.34 3.50
N PHE A 272 -0.07 -2.17 3.21
CA PHE A 272 1.34 -1.85 3.44
C PHE A 272 2.35 -2.80 2.75
N GLU A 273 1.89 -3.65 1.84
CA GLU A 273 2.75 -4.52 1.02
C GLU A 273 3.31 -3.74 -0.17
N LEU A 274 4.33 -2.91 0.12
CA LEU A 274 4.97 -1.99 -0.84
C LEU A 274 6.35 -2.47 -1.31
N VAL A 275 6.83 -3.62 -0.84
CA VAL A 275 8.09 -4.19 -1.31
C VAL A 275 7.85 -4.82 -2.68
N VAL A 276 8.65 -4.43 -3.67
CA VAL A 276 8.56 -4.94 -5.03
C VAL A 276 9.86 -5.65 -5.40
N GLY A 277 9.78 -6.96 -5.60
CA GLY A 277 10.91 -7.75 -6.12
C GLY A 277 11.13 -7.50 -7.61
N VAL A 278 12.39 -7.62 -8.04
CA VAL A 278 12.81 -7.43 -9.45
C VAL A 278 12.01 -8.33 -10.39
N GLU A 279 11.86 -9.61 -10.03
CA GLU A 279 11.11 -10.59 -10.82
C GLU A 279 9.65 -10.15 -11.05
N ARG A 280 8.95 -9.76 -9.98
CA ARG A 280 7.55 -9.32 -10.08
C ARG A 280 7.42 -8.05 -10.93
N LEU A 281 8.37 -7.12 -10.80
CA LEU A 281 8.38 -5.89 -11.59
C LEU A 281 8.64 -6.16 -13.07
N GLN A 282 9.55 -7.09 -13.39
CA GLN A 282 9.88 -7.48 -14.75
C GLN A 282 8.73 -8.23 -15.42
N GLN A 283 8.09 -9.17 -14.73
CA GLN A 283 6.87 -9.83 -15.21
C GLN A 283 5.76 -8.81 -15.51
N HIS A 284 5.55 -7.84 -14.62
CA HIS A 284 4.58 -6.77 -14.82
C HIS A 284 4.94 -5.89 -16.03
N TYR A 285 6.22 -5.52 -16.17
CA TYR A 285 6.71 -4.75 -17.32
C TYR A 285 6.44 -5.46 -18.65
N GLU A 286 6.74 -6.75 -18.76
CA GLU A 286 6.47 -7.51 -19.99
C GLU A 286 4.95 -7.59 -20.29
N SER A 287 4.13 -7.78 -19.27
CA SER A 287 2.66 -7.73 -19.40
C SER A 287 2.20 -6.38 -19.95
N LEU A 288 2.73 -5.27 -19.42
CA LEU A 288 2.41 -3.92 -19.89
C LEU A 288 2.77 -3.70 -21.35
N LYS A 289 3.93 -4.19 -21.81
CA LYS A 289 4.33 -4.06 -23.22
C LYS A 289 3.37 -4.77 -24.16
N VAL A 290 2.99 -6.02 -23.83
CA VAL A 290 2.05 -6.80 -24.63
C VAL A 290 0.71 -6.08 -24.74
N VAL A 291 0.23 -5.53 -23.62
CA VAL A 291 -1.02 -4.77 -23.56
C VAL A 291 -0.94 -3.51 -24.43
N THR A 292 0.13 -2.71 -24.30
CA THR A 292 0.30 -1.49 -25.09
C THR A 292 0.42 -1.80 -26.59
N SER A 293 1.16 -2.84 -26.99
CA SER A 293 1.26 -3.24 -28.39
C SER A 293 -0.09 -3.63 -28.99
N ARG A 294 -0.94 -4.36 -28.24
CA ARG A 294 -2.29 -4.71 -28.69
C ARG A 294 -3.20 -3.49 -28.84
N GLN A 295 -3.14 -2.55 -27.90
CA GLN A 295 -3.95 -1.31 -27.98
C GLN A 295 -3.60 -0.48 -29.21
N THR A 296 -2.31 -0.38 -29.56
CA THR A 296 -1.93 0.36 -30.78
C THR A 296 -2.53 -0.24 -32.05
N ILE A 297 -2.77 -1.55 -32.06
CA ILE A 297 -3.39 -2.26 -33.19
C ILE A 297 -4.91 -2.02 -33.18
N ASP A 298 -5.57 -2.15 -32.02
CA ASP A 298 -7.02 -1.91 -31.91
C ASP A 298 -7.41 -0.46 -32.22
N ASP A 299 -6.59 0.52 -31.83
CA ASP A 299 -6.81 1.95 -32.15
C ASP A 299 -6.59 2.25 -33.65
N LEU A 300 -5.86 1.40 -34.40
CA LEU A 300 -5.69 1.48 -35.87
C LEU A 300 -6.85 0.81 -36.63
N GLU A 301 -7.53 -0.18 -36.03
CA GLU A 301 -8.58 -0.99 -36.67
C GLU A 301 -10.01 -0.49 -36.46
N VAL A 302 -10.24 0.76 -36.05
CA VAL A 302 -11.61 1.33 -36.01
C VAL A 302 -11.94 2.01 -37.35
N PRO A 303 -12.54 1.32 -38.35
CA PRO A 303 -13.12 2.02 -39.49
C PRO A 303 -14.22 2.93 -38.97
N THR A 304 -14.01 4.23 -39.10
CA THR A 304 -15.00 5.24 -38.76
C THR A 304 -16.19 5.07 -39.72
N LEU A 305 -17.17 4.25 -39.35
CA LEU A 305 -18.45 4.15 -40.04
C LEU A 305 -19.18 5.48 -39.88
N ARG A 306 -18.91 6.42 -40.78
CA ARG A 306 -19.67 7.67 -40.91
C ARG A 306 -21.07 7.31 -41.42
N LEU A 307 -22.02 7.21 -40.50
CA LEU A 307 -23.44 7.17 -40.83
C LEU A 307 -23.81 8.54 -41.44
N THR A 308 -23.92 8.59 -42.76
CA THR A 308 -24.46 9.76 -43.46
C THR A 308 -25.93 9.92 -43.08
N ARG A 309 -26.32 11.13 -42.68
CA ARG A 309 -27.73 11.44 -42.36
C ARG A 309 -28.56 11.30 -43.63
N LYS A 310 -29.60 10.45 -43.56
CA LYS A 310 -30.62 10.30 -44.61
C LYS A 310 -31.27 11.67 -44.90
N PRO A 311 -31.42 12.08 -46.16
CA PRO A 311 -32.11 13.34 -46.50
C PRO A 311 -33.56 13.28 -46.02
N ARG A 312 -34.03 14.36 -45.37
CA ARG A 312 -35.44 14.55 -45.04
C ARG A 312 -36.22 14.75 -46.34
N GLU A 313 -37.17 13.86 -46.63
CA GLU A 313 -38.21 14.11 -47.64
C GLU A 313 -39.00 15.34 -47.21
N GLN A 314 -39.11 16.31 -48.13
CA GLN A 314 -39.97 17.47 -47.98
C GLN A 314 -41.42 16.99 -48.07
N VAL A 315 -42.17 17.16 -46.99
CA VAL A 315 -43.63 17.01 -47.02
C VAL A 315 -44.18 18.16 -47.87
N GLN A 316 -44.63 17.82 -49.08
CA GLN A 316 -45.46 18.70 -49.90
C GLN A 316 -46.77 18.95 -49.15
N SER A 317 -47.07 20.20 -48.86
CA SER A 317 -48.41 20.64 -48.51
C SER A 317 -49.24 20.70 -49.78
N ALA A 318 -50.33 19.92 -49.82
CA ALA A 318 -51.35 20.01 -50.85
C ALA A 318 -52.71 20.06 -50.16
N GLY A 319 -53.50 21.09 -50.52
CA GLY A 319 -54.95 21.16 -50.28
C GLY A 319 -55.35 21.77 -48.95
#